data_AF-Q6MRI3-F1
#
_entry.id   AF-Q6MRI3-F1
#
_cell.length_a   1.000
_cell.length_b   1.000
_cell.length_c   1.000
_cell.angle_alpha   90.00
_cell.angle_beta   90.00
_cell.angle_gamma   90.00
#
_symmetry.space_group_name_H-M   'P 1'
#
loop_
_entity.id
_entity.type
_entity.pdbx_description
1 polymer ?
#
loop_
_entity_poly.entity_id
_entity_poly.type
_entity_poly.pdbx_seq_one_letter_code
_entity_poly.pdbx_strand_id
1 'polypeptide(L)'
;MARGPNPGPPLYQFPVKPILSQSDPKGPLFGVQIVYIANEPSFAGHSLCIMGTWNYRTSAGGLMRLIKYLPLIAFWSLTTFTMKAGAEVKSYREWKTERVQQAQVKVTTLKSQIDARKGIRLAAGGTDPNMAHRAGLEAVASQDISVEKLERELREEIYDLEVAKDLSVTDYFVGYLTKVQDKKTAFNEVAGKLSPEEVAELMTAYANSVFGAHSSDLPASANNFGKDGVK
;
A
#
# COMPACT_ATOMS: atom_id res chain seq x y z
N MET A 1 -29.05 -12.50 -49.68
CA MET A 1 -27.65 -12.84 -49.38
C MET A 1 -27.54 -13.12 -47.90
N ALA A 2 -27.47 -14.40 -47.52
CA ALA A 2 -27.46 -14.84 -46.12
C ALA A 2 -26.02 -14.80 -45.58
N ARG A 3 -25.80 -14.08 -44.47
CA ARG A 3 -24.52 -14.09 -43.74
C ARG A 3 -24.50 -15.30 -42.81
N GLY A 4 -23.60 -16.23 -43.07
CA GLY A 4 -23.36 -17.40 -42.22
C GLY A 4 -22.72 -17.04 -40.86
N PRO A 5 -22.88 -17.90 -39.84
CA PRO A 5 -22.37 -17.63 -38.50
C PRO A 5 -20.84 -17.78 -38.42
N ASN A 6 -20.23 -16.86 -37.67
CA ASN A 6 -18.78 -16.69 -37.51
C ASN A 6 -18.22 -17.76 -36.55
N PRO A 7 -17.22 -18.57 -36.93
CA PRO A 7 -16.60 -19.54 -36.03
C PRO A 7 -15.76 -18.83 -34.97
N GLY A 8 -16.07 -19.10 -33.69
CA GLY A 8 -15.34 -18.57 -32.55
C GLY A 8 -13.88 -19.05 -32.47
N PRO A 9 -13.02 -18.33 -31.74
CA PRO A 9 -11.58 -18.61 -31.67
C PRO A 9 -11.29 -19.93 -30.92
N PRO A 10 -10.20 -20.64 -31.30
CA PRO A 10 -9.83 -21.91 -30.69
C PRO A 10 -9.32 -21.73 -29.25
N LEU A 11 -9.80 -22.59 -28.36
CA LEU A 11 -9.32 -22.69 -26.97
C LEU A 11 -7.94 -23.35 -26.96
N TYR A 12 -6.92 -22.59 -26.56
CA TYR A 12 -5.56 -23.11 -26.35
C TYR A 12 -5.49 -23.83 -25.01
N GLN A 13 -5.24 -25.14 -25.06
CA GLN A 13 -5.05 -26.01 -23.91
C GLN A 13 -3.55 -26.07 -23.59
N PHE A 14 -3.13 -25.50 -22.47
CA PHE A 14 -1.74 -25.53 -22.02
C PHE A 14 -1.41 -26.86 -21.33
N PRO A 15 -0.32 -27.55 -21.70
CA PRO A 15 0.09 -28.78 -21.05
C PRO A 15 0.72 -28.49 -19.67
N VAL A 16 0.09 -28.99 -18.61
CA VAL A 16 0.64 -28.97 -17.25
C VAL A 16 1.73 -30.04 -17.15
N LYS A 17 2.98 -29.61 -16.95
CA LYS A 17 4.10 -30.52 -16.64
C LYS A 17 4.07 -30.89 -15.15
N PRO A 18 4.20 -32.17 -14.78
CA PRO A 18 4.37 -32.57 -13.38
C PRO A 18 5.78 -32.21 -12.90
N ILE A 19 5.86 -31.51 -11.77
CA ILE A 19 7.11 -31.20 -11.07
C ILE A 19 7.48 -32.43 -10.22
N LEU A 20 8.52 -33.16 -10.64
CA LEU A 20 9.10 -34.26 -9.89
C LEU A 20 9.98 -33.67 -8.77
N SER A 21 9.48 -33.63 -7.54
CA SER A 21 10.26 -33.23 -6.37
C SER A 21 11.01 -34.44 -5.80
N GLN A 22 12.28 -34.57 -6.13
CA GLN A 22 13.20 -35.54 -5.55
C GLN A 22 13.94 -34.90 -4.38
N SER A 23 13.58 -35.28 -3.15
CA SER A 23 14.31 -34.91 -1.93
C SER A 23 14.60 -36.16 -1.11
N ASP A 24 15.88 -36.52 -1.03
CA ASP A 24 16.42 -37.60 -0.20
C ASP A 24 16.16 -37.36 1.30
N PRO A 25 15.79 -38.40 2.09
CA PRO A 25 15.52 -38.24 3.51
C PRO A 25 16.72 -38.66 4.38
N LYS A 26 17.31 -37.71 5.11
CA LYS A 26 18.04 -37.97 6.36
C LYS A 26 17.74 -36.89 7.40
N GLY A 27 16.56 -36.97 7.99
CA GLY A 27 16.11 -36.16 9.13
C GLY A 27 14.76 -36.65 9.66
N PRO A 28 14.45 -36.45 10.95
CA PRO A 28 13.23 -36.99 11.55
C PRO A 28 11.98 -36.32 10.96
N LEU A 29 11.15 -37.15 10.33
CA LEU A 29 9.92 -36.76 9.62
C LEU A 29 8.82 -36.36 10.61
N PHE A 30 8.45 -35.08 10.60
CA PHE A 30 7.10 -34.64 10.99
C PHE A 30 6.23 -34.65 9.75
N GLY A 31 5.55 -35.76 9.49
CA GLY A 31 4.63 -35.90 8.36
C GLY A 31 3.32 -35.17 8.64
N VAL A 32 3.07 -34.07 7.94
CA VAL A 32 1.74 -33.43 7.85
C VAL A 32 1.12 -33.89 6.54
N GLN A 33 0.08 -34.72 6.62
CA GLN A 33 -0.64 -35.21 5.45
C GLN A 33 -1.82 -34.28 5.19
N ILE A 34 -1.70 -33.40 4.19
CA ILE A 34 -2.79 -32.53 3.76
C ILE A 34 -3.48 -33.20 2.56
N VAL A 35 -4.70 -33.68 2.79
CA VAL A 35 -5.57 -34.24 1.73
C VAL A 35 -6.39 -33.08 1.15
N TYR A 36 -6.12 -32.72 -0.10
CA TYR A 36 -6.96 -31.78 -0.84
C TYR A 36 -8.01 -32.56 -1.64
N ILE A 37 -9.28 -32.36 -1.27
CA ILE A 37 -10.42 -32.76 -2.10
C ILE A 37 -10.82 -31.53 -2.91
N ALA A 38 -10.42 -31.48 -4.18
CA ALA A 38 -10.89 -30.47 -5.11
C ALA A 38 -12.28 -30.88 -5.61
N ASN A 39 -13.30 -30.08 -5.28
CA ASN A 39 -14.64 -30.20 -5.85
C ASN A 39 -14.88 -28.98 -6.74
N GLU A 40 -15.37 -29.19 -7.96
CA GLU A 40 -15.51 -28.14 -8.98
C GLU A 40 -16.45 -27.00 -8.55
N PRO A 41 -16.22 -25.75 -9.03
CA PRO A 41 -16.96 -24.60 -8.57
C PRO A 41 -18.24 -24.43 -9.39
N SER A 42 -19.39 -24.74 -8.78
CA SER A 42 -20.66 -24.17 -9.22
C SER A 42 -21.02 -22.98 -8.34
N PHE A 43 -21.38 -21.89 -9.01
CA PHE A 43 -21.91 -20.63 -8.51
C PHE A 43 -22.88 -20.79 -7.32
N ALA A 44 -22.61 -20.06 -6.24
CA ALA A 44 -23.52 -19.16 -5.52
C ALA A 44 -23.00 -18.95 -4.09
N GLY A 45 -23.06 -17.71 -3.61
CA GLY A 45 -22.42 -17.25 -2.39
C GLY A 45 -22.75 -18.05 -1.13
N HIS A 46 -21.85 -18.95 -0.76
CA HIS A 46 -21.87 -19.67 0.50
C HIS A 46 -20.54 -19.45 1.21
N SER A 47 -20.63 -18.93 2.43
CA SER A 47 -19.51 -18.80 3.37
C SER A 47 -18.93 -20.19 3.62
N LEU A 48 -17.73 -20.44 3.09
CA LEU A 48 -17.00 -21.69 3.26
C LEU A 48 -16.43 -21.76 4.69
N CYS A 49 -17.24 -22.23 5.65
CA CYS A 49 -16.73 -22.64 6.95
C CYS A 49 -15.92 -23.94 6.77
N ILE A 50 -14.60 -23.82 6.71
CA ILE A 50 -13.69 -24.97 6.75
C ILE A 50 -13.74 -25.55 8.17
N MET A 51 -14.65 -26.50 8.40
CA MET A 51 -14.70 -27.34 9.60
C MET A 51 -13.61 -28.40 9.49
N GLY A 52 -12.36 -28.03 9.79
CA GLY A 52 -11.28 -28.98 9.98
C GLY A 52 -11.45 -29.70 11.31
N THR A 53 -11.80 -30.98 11.29
CA THR A 53 -11.81 -31.84 12.48
C THR A 53 -10.37 -32.22 12.83
N TRP A 54 -9.81 -31.57 13.84
CA TRP A 54 -8.49 -31.91 14.37
C TRP A 54 -8.62 -33.10 15.34
N ASN A 55 -8.12 -34.26 14.92
CA ASN A 55 -8.09 -35.45 15.77
C ASN A 55 -6.77 -35.47 16.55
N TYR A 56 -6.74 -34.83 17.72
CA TYR A 56 -5.57 -34.83 18.59
C TYR A 56 -5.49 -36.16 19.34
N ARG A 57 -4.62 -37.08 18.88
CA ARG A 57 -4.27 -38.29 19.62
C ARG A 57 -3.39 -37.90 20.81
N THR A 58 -4.01 -37.72 21.97
CA THR A 58 -3.35 -37.38 23.23
C THR A 58 -2.60 -38.59 23.79
N SER A 59 -1.27 -38.59 23.65
CA SER A 59 -0.40 -39.46 24.44
C SER A 59 -0.33 -38.91 25.88
N ALA A 60 -0.75 -39.72 26.86
CA ALA A 60 -1.05 -39.33 28.23
C ALA A 60 0.17 -38.92 29.11
N GLY A 61 1.33 -38.59 28.51
CA GLY A 61 2.59 -38.33 29.25
C GLY A 61 3.07 -36.87 29.30
N GLY A 62 2.39 -35.91 28.67
CA GLY A 62 2.95 -34.57 28.40
C GLY A 62 2.15 -33.37 28.90
N LEU A 63 1.17 -33.54 29.79
CA LEU A 63 0.11 -32.54 30.01
C LEU A 63 0.51 -31.28 30.79
N MET A 64 1.66 -31.24 31.47
CA MET A 64 1.99 -30.12 32.39
C MET A 64 2.74 -28.94 31.76
N ARG A 65 3.12 -28.97 30.48
CA ARG A 65 3.89 -27.87 29.86
C ARG A 65 3.13 -27.04 28.82
N LEU A 66 1.91 -27.44 28.42
CA LEU A 66 1.18 -26.77 27.34
C LEU A 66 0.17 -25.69 27.80
N ILE A 67 -0.17 -25.66 29.10
CA ILE A 67 -1.17 -24.72 29.66
C ILE A 67 -0.69 -23.25 29.63
N LYS A 68 0.63 -23.01 29.55
CA LYS A 68 1.19 -21.65 29.54
C LYS A 68 1.01 -20.89 28.21
N TYR A 69 0.69 -21.59 27.12
CA TYR A 69 0.58 -20.97 25.78
C TYR A 69 -0.88 -20.78 25.31
N LEU A 70 -1.86 -21.26 26.08
CA LEU A 70 -3.29 -21.05 25.83
C LEU A 70 -3.71 -19.56 25.76
N PRO A 71 -3.22 -18.64 26.62
CA PRO A 71 -3.58 -17.23 26.49
C PRO A 71 -2.95 -16.56 25.26
N LEU A 72 -1.81 -17.07 24.76
CA LEU A 72 -1.17 -16.57 23.55
C LEU A 72 -1.99 -16.90 22.31
N ILE A 73 -2.49 -18.13 22.15
CA ILE A 73 -3.27 -18.52 20.96
C ILE A 73 -4.64 -17.82 20.94
N ALA A 74 -5.28 -17.64 22.11
CA ALA A 74 -6.54 -16.90 22.21
C ALA A 74 -6.40 -15.42 21.80
N PHE A 75 -5.24 -14.80 22.08
CA PHE A 75 -4.95 -13.42 21.68
C PHE A 75 -4.83 -13.26 20.15
N TRP A 76 -4.28 -14.25 19.44
CA TRP A 76 -4.20 -14.21 17.97
C TRP A 76 -5.54 -14.52 17.28
N SER A 77 -6.42 -15.32 17.90
CA SER A 77 -7.75 -15.59 17.33
C SER A 77 -8.72 -14.41 17.41
N LEU A 78 -8.42 -13.37 18.19
CA LEU A 78 -9.25 -12.17 18.30
C LEU A 78 -8.91 -11.08 17.27
N THR A 79 -7.87 -11.26 16.44
CA THR A 79 -7.55 -10.33 15.34
C THR A 79 -8.21 -10.67 14.00
N THR A 80 -9.01 -11.75 13.93
CA THR A 80 -9.81 -12.08 12.74
C THR A 80 -11.22 -11.49 12.81
N PHE A 81 -11.41 -10.37 13.51
CA PHE A 81 -12.60 -9.56 13.37
C PHE A 81 -12.63 -8.96 11.95
N THR A 82 -13.37 -9.64 11.07
CA THR A 82 -14.30 -9.04 10.10
C THR A 82 -13.78 -7.76 9.43
N MET A 83 -12.85 -7.92 8.49
CA MET A 83 -12.81 -7.05 7.30
C MET A 83 -13.87 -7.53 6.30
N LYS A 84 -15.14 -7.55 6.72
CA LYS A 84 -16.25 -7.34 5.78
C LYS A 84 -16.46 -5.83 5.64
N ALA A 85 -15.36 -5.13 5.33
CA ALA A 85 -15.47 -3.83 4.72
C ALA A 85 -16.07 -4.11 3.34
N GLY A 86 -17.38 -3.91 3.18
CA GLY A 86 -17.82 -3.38 1.89
C GLY A 86 -16.88 -2.20 1.66
N ALA A 87 -16.01 -2.32 0.65
CA ALA A 87 -14.90 -1.40 0.46
C ALA A 87 -15.50 -0.05 0.07
N GLU A 88 -15.96 0.70 1.08
CA GLU A 88 -16.52 2.02 0.90
C GLU A 88 -15.40 2.86 0.32
N VAL A 89 -15.54 3.14 -0.97
CA VAL A 89 -14.51 3.85 -1.70
C VAL A 89 -14.59 5.31 -1.25
N LYS A 90 -13.53 5.75 -0.57
CA LYS A 90 -13.39 7.12 -0.07
C LYS A 90 -13.45 8.08 -1.24
N SER A 91 -14.10 9.24 -1.06
CA SER A 91 -14.07 10.29 -2.09
C SER A 91 -12.64 10.82 -2.29
N TYR A 92 -12.37 11.45 -3.44
CA TYR A 92 -11.06 12.08 -3.71
C TYR A 92 -10.68 13.06 -2.59
N ARG A 93 -11.62 13.89 -2.15
CA ARG A 93 -11.42 14.88 -1.09
C ARG A 93 -11.09 14.24 0.25
N GLU A 94 -11.80 13.17 0.62
CA GLU A 94 -11.51 12.42 1.85
C GLU A 94 -10.11 11.82 1.81
N TRP A 95 -9.76 11.16 0.70
CA TRP A 95 -8.45 10.54 0.53
C TRP A 95 -7.32 11.57 0.57
N LYS A 96 -7.46 12.70 -0.13
CA LYS A 96 -6.47 13.78 -0.12
C LYS A 96 -6.33 14.39 1.28
N THR A 97 -7.45 14.65 1.95
CA THR A 97 -7.45 15.17 3.33
C THR A 97 -6.74 14.22 4.27
N GLU A 98 -7.00 12.92 4.17
CA GLU A 98 -6.32 11.91 4.97
C GLU A 98 -4.81 11.87 4.68
N ARG A 99 -4.38 11.97 3.42
CA ARG A 99 -2.95 12.01 3.05
C ARG A 99 -2.24 13.22 3.63
N VAL A 100 -2.84 14.41 3.47
CA VAL A 100 -2.30 15.66 4.03
C VAL A 100 -2.24 15.59 5.56
N GLN A 101 -3.30 15.09 6.19
CA GLN A 101 -3.36 14.97 7.65
C GLN A 101 -2.31 13.98 8.17
N GLN A 102 -2.14 12.83 7.52
CA GLN A 102 -1.09 11.86 7.89
C GLN A 102 0.30 12.49 7.81
N ALA A 103 0.63 13.17 6.71
CA ALA A 103 1.92 13.85 6.56
C ALA A 103 2.09 14.95 7.63
N GLN A 104 1.05 15.72 7.91
CA GLN A 104 1.09 16.81 8.90
C GLN A 104 1.33 16.27 10.32
N VAL A 105 0.69 15.17 10.68
CA VAL A 105 0.90 14.50 11.98
C VAL A 105 2.35 14.04 12.11
N LYS A 106 2.93 13.45 11.07
CA LYS A 106 4.34 13.02 11.08
C LYS A 106 5.30 14.20 11.21
N VAL A 107 5.12 15.26 10.42
CA VAL A 107 5.93 16.50 10.51
C VAL A 107 5.87 17.08 11.93
N THR A 108 4.68 17.14 12.51
CA THR A 108 4.48 17.65 13.88
C THR A 108 5.16 16.76 14.91
N THR A 109 5.07 15.44 14.73
CA THR A 109 5.70 14.45 15.61
C THR A 109 7.22 14.50 15.55
N LEU A 110 7.80 14.62 14.35
CA LEU A 110 9.26 14.74 14.21
C LEU A 110 9.77 16.06 14.78
N LYS A 111 9.07 17.17 14.55
CA LYS A 111 9.40 18.47 15.17
C LYS A 111 9.41 18.39 16.69
N SER A 112 8.36 17.85 17.29
CA SER A 112 8.28 17.73 18.76
C SER A 112 9.35 16.80 19.32
N GLN A 113 9.73 15.73 18.61
CA GLN A 113 10.86 14.88 18.99
C GLN A 113 12.19 15.62 18.93
N ILE A 114 12.45 16.39 17.88
CA ILE A 114 13.66 17.21 17.76
C ILE A 114 13.73 18.23 18.89
N ASP A 115 12.64 18.93 19.17
CA ASP A 115 12.57 19.93 20.23
C ASP A 115 12.77 19.31 21.62
N ALA A 116 12.16 18.15 21.88
CA ALA A 116 12.37 17.41 23.12
C ALA A 116 13.84 16.98 23.28
N ARG A 117 14.47 16.47 22.21
CA ARG A 117 15.89 16.07 22.24
C ARG A 117 16.82 17.26 22.46
N LYS A 118 16.57 18.38 21.78
CA LYS A 118 17.32 19.64 21.96
C LYS A 118 17.12 20.20 23.37
N GLY A 119 15.90 20.14 23.91
CA GLY A 119 15.59 20.55 25.28
C GLY A 119 16.34 19.72 26.32
N ILE A 120 16.40 18.40 26.16
CA ILE A 120 17.18 17.51 27.04
C ILE A 120 18.67 17.88 27.00
N ARG A 121 19.23 18.20 25.83
CA ARG A 121 20.62 18.63 25.68
C ARG A 121 20.91 19.93 26.45
N LEU A 122 20.02 20.91 26.35
CA LEU A 122 20.16 22.18 27.07
C LEU A 122 20.04 21.98 28.60
N ALA A 123 19.13 21.11 29.04
CA ALA A 123 18.96 20.78 30.45
C ALA A 123 20.18 20.01 31.01
N ALA A 124 20.74 19.08 30.25
CA ALA A 124 21.96 18.35 30.64
C ALA A 124 23.18 19.28 30.76
N GLY A 125 23.29 20.29 29.87
CA GLY A 125 24.30 21.34 29.93
C GLY A 125 24.15 22.34 31.09
N GLY A 126 23.02 22.32 31.81
CA GLY A 126 22.79 23.12 33.02
C GLY A 126 23.33 22.50 34.31
N THR A 127 23.89 21.29 34.24
CA THR A 127 24.54 20.64 35.39
C THR A 127 25.95 21.21 35.52
N ASP A 128 26.20 21.91 36.64
CA ASP A 128 27.49 22.46 37.11
C ASP A 128 28.69 22.25 36.16
N PRO A 129 29.30 23.32 35.61
CA PRO A 129 30.50 23.24 34.76
C PRO A 129 31.63 22.37 35.31
N ASN A 130 31.73 22.17 36.63
CA ASN A 130 32.72 21.29 37.24
C ASN A 130 32.40 19.78 37.17
N MET A 131 31.17 19.39 36.85
CA MET A 131 30.76 17.98 36.66
C MET A 131 30.85 17.54 35.19
N ALA A 132 30.90 18.49 34.25
CA ALA A 132 30.84 18.25 32.81
C ALA A 132 32.03 17.44 32.26
N HIS A 133 33.20 17.49 32.93
CA HIS A 133 34.40 16.82 32.44
C HIS A 133 34.40 15.29 32.59
N ARG A 134 33.48 14.71 33.36
CA ARG A 134 33.47 13.25 33.63
C ARG A 134 32.41 12.46 32.87
N ALA A 135 31.42 13.15 32.28
CA ALA A 135 30.48 12.53 31.35
C ALA A 135 31.12 12.50 29.96
N GLY A 136 31.64 11.33 29.57
CA GLY A 136 32.51 11.16 28.40
C GLY A 136 31.99 11.78 27.10
N LEU A 137 32.88 12.44 26.35
CA LEU A 137 32.63 13.06 25.05
C LEU A 137 31.90 12.16 24.05
N GLU A 138 32.06 10.84 24.14
CA GLU A 138 31.43 9.88 23.22
C GLU A 138 29.89 9.78 23.41
N ALA A 139 29.39 10.03 24.62
CA ALA A 139 27.96 10.01 24.90
C ALA A 139 27.23 11.24 24.31
N VAL A 140 27.93 12.37 24.18
CA VAL A 140 27.37 13.59 23.56
C VAL A 140 27.38 13.47 22.02
N ALA A 141 28.47 12.95 21.45
CA ALA A 141 28.58 12.76 19.99
C ALA A 141 27.49 11.81 19.42
N SER A 142 27.15 10.75 20.15
CA SER A 142 26.08 9.82 19.73
C SER A 142 24.67 10.45 19.74
N GLN A 143 24.42 11.44 20.60
CA GLN A 143 23.15 12.16 20.62
C GLN A 143 23.03 13.13 19.43
N ASP A 144 24.12 13.80 19.06
CA ASP A 144 24.11 14.75 17.94
C ASP A 144 23.81 14.05 16.60
N ILE A 145 24.38 12.86 16.37
CA ILE A 145 24.08 12.02 15.20
C ILE A 145 22.58 11.66 15.14
N SER A 146 21.94 11.44 16.28
CA SER A 146 20.51 11.10 16.35
C SER A 146 19.61 12.29 15.99
N VAL A 147 19.98 13.51 16.38
CA VAL A 147 19.22 14.73 16.06
C VAL A 147 19.36 15.06 14.58
N GLU A 148 20.57 14.96 14.01
CA GLU A 148 20.79 15.21 12.59
C GLU A 148 19.98 14.25 11.70
N LYS A 149 19.86 12.99 12.11
CA LYS A 149 19.01 12.01 11.42
C LYS A 149 17.54 12.42 11.44
N LEU A 150 17.01 12.83 12.60
CA LEU A 150 15.63 13.30 12.72
C LEU A 150 15.36 14.56 11.89
N GLU A 151 16.34 15.47 11.80
CA GLU A 151 16.23 16.67 10.96
C GLU A 151 16.22 16.35 9.47
N ARG A 152 16.94 15.29 9.06
CA ARG A 152 16.88 14.79 7.68
C ARG A 152 15.52 14.20 7.36
N GLU A 153 15.01 13.31 8.22
CA GLU A 153 13.67 12.73 8.09
C GLU A 153 12.58 13.82 8.08
N LEU A 154 12.75 14.88 8.89
CA LEU A 154 11.82 16.00 8.90
C LEU A 154 11.75 16.72 7.54
N ARG A 155 12.89 16.90 6.84
CA ARG A 155 12.89 17.51 5.50
C ARG A 155 12.18 16.64 4.48
N GLU A 156 12.38 15.33 4.55
CA GLU A 156 11.71 14.35 3.69
C GLU A 156 10.19 14.40 3.92
N GLU A 157 9.73 14.39 5.17
CA GLU A 157 8.29 14.43 5.49
C GLU A 157 7.65 15.79 5.18
N ILE A 158 8.41 16.90 5.21
CA ILE A 158 7.94 18.21 4.73
C ILE A 158 7.72 18.16 3.20
N TYR A 159 8.65 17.56 2.47
CA TYR A 159 8.49 17.36 1.03
C TYR A 159 7.27 16.48 0.71
N ASP A 160 7.09 15.37 1.44
CA ASP A 160 5.92 14.52 1.29
C ASP A 160 4.61 15.26 1.59
N LEU A 161 4.62 16.19 2.55
CA LEU A 161 3.48 17.06 2.85
C LEU A 161 3.17 18.05 1.72
N GLU A 162 4.20 18.60 1.04
CA GLU A 162 4.01 19.43 -0.14
C GLU A 162 3.42 18.61 -1.29
N VAL A 163 3.99 17.44 -1.59
CA VAL A 163 3.45 16.51 -2.59
C VAL A 163 2.01 16.12 -2.25
N ALA A 164 1.70 15.83 -0.99
CA ALA A 164 0.36 15.46 -0.55
C ALA A 164 -0.67 16.60 -0.78
N LYS A 165 -0.26 17.86 -0.64
CA LYS A 165 -1.11 19.03 -0.93
C LYS A 165 -1.37 19.18 -2.42
N ASP A 166 -0.38 18.83 -3.24
CA ASP A 166 -0.44 18.95 -4.69
C ASP A 166 -1.02 17.70 -5.39
N LEU A 167 -1.43 16.68 -4.62
CA LEU A 167 -2.06 15.47 -5.17
C LEU A 167 -3.28 15.83 -6.03
N SER A 168 -3.26 15.34 -7.26
CA SER A 168 -4.32 15.55 -8.25
C SER A 168 -5.37 14.45 -8.20
N VAL A 169 -6.51 14.67 -8.87
CA VAL A 169 -7.51 13.62 -9.08
C VAL A 169 -6.88 12.43 -9.81
N THR A 170 -5.97 12.66 -10.76
CA THR A 170 -5.28 11.58 -11.49
C THR A 170 -4.49 10.67 -10.55
N ASP A 171 -3.77 11.22 -9.57
CA ASP A 171 -3.00 10.45 -8.58
C ASP A 171 -3.89 9.60 -7.69
N TYR A 172 -5.11 10.07 -7.41
CA TYR A 172 -6.11 9.28 -6.68
C TYR A 172 -6.56 8.06 -7.48
N PHE A 173 -6.86 8.22 -8.77
CA PHE A 173 -7.23 7.10 -9.64
C PHE A 173 -6.10 6.07 -9.75
N VAL A 174 -4.86 6.53 -9.95
CA VAL A 174 -3.71 5.64 -10.14
C VAL A 174 -3.21 5.05 -8.82
N GLY A 175 -3.22 5.80 -7.72
CA GLY A 175 -2.61 5.41 -6.45
C GLY A 175 -3.56 4.73 -5.46
N TYR A 176 -4.85 5.07 -5.50
CA TYR A 176 -5.86 4.53 -4.59
C TYR A 176 -6.77 3.51 -5.28
N LEU A 177 -7.41 3.88 -6.40
CA LEU A 177 -8.39 2.99 -7.05
C LEU A 177 -7.79 1.74 -7.68
N THR A 178 -6.52 1.77 -8.09
CA THR A 178 -5.81 0.58 -8.60
C THR A 178 -5.63 -0.51 -7.55
N LYS A 179 -5.60 -0.14 -6.26
CA LYS A 179 -5.40 -1.04 -5.12
C LYS A 179 -6.71 -1.66 -4.64
N VAL A 180 -7.86 -1.13 -5.06
CA VAL A 180 -9.17 -1.69 -4.74
C VAL A 180 -9.41 -2.95 -5.58
N GLN A 181 -9.85 -4.04 -4.95
CA GLN A 181 -10.06 -5.32 -5.65
C GLN A 181 -11.23 -5.22 -6.64
N ASP A 182 -12.35 -4.62 -6.22
CA ASP A 182 -13.56 -4.49 -7.04
C ASP A 182 -13.55 -3.18 -7.85
N LYS A 183 -12.62 -3.08 -8.81
CA LYS A 183 -12.42 -1.86 -9.62
C LYS A 183 -13.71 -1.34 -10.25
N LYS A 184 -14.55 -2.22 -10.80
CA LYS A 184 -15.76 -1.82 -11.54
C LYS A 184 -16.82 -1.18 -10.64
N THR A 185 -17.04 -1.70 -9.44
CA THR A 185 -17.99 -1.11 -8.49
C THR A 185 -17.41 0.16 -7.90
N ALA A 186 -16.11 0.16 -7.55
CA ALA A 186 -15.38 1.33 -7.08
C ALA A 186 -15.48 2.51 -8.05
N PHE A 187 -15.28 2.30 -9.36
CA PHE A 187 -15.39 3.37 -10.35
C PHE A 187 -16.81 3.93 -10.45
N ASN A 188 -17.84 3.08 -10.36
CA ASN A 188 -19.23 3.56 -10.38
C ASN A 188 -19.57 4.39 -9.14
N GLU A 189 -19.10 3.98 -7.96
CA GLU A 189 -19.28 4.76 -6.73
C GLU A 189 -18.54 6.10 -6.78
N VAL A 190 -17.30 6.09 -7.26
CA VAL A 190 -16.50 7.32 -7.41
C VAL A 190 -17.12 8.25 -8.43
N ALA A 191 -17.61 7.74 -9.56
CA ALA A 191 -18.29 8.55 -10.57
C ALA A 191 -19.52 9.28 -10.00
N GLY A 192 -20.19 8.70 -9.01
CA GLY A 192 -21.30 9.35 -8.30
C GLY A 192 -20.88 10.37 -7.24
N LYS A 193 -19.65 10.28 -6.70
CA LYS A 193 -19.12 11.16 -5.65
C LYS A 193 -18.27 12.32 -6.18
N LEU A 194 -17.81 12.25 -7.43
CA LEU A 194 -17.01 13.31 -8.05
C LEU A 194 -17.88 14.50 -8.42
N SER A 195 -17.39 15.69 -8.11
CA SER A 195 -18.03 16.93 -8.56
C SER A 195 -17.78 17.15 -10.06
N PRO A 196 -18.66 17.86 -10.79
CA PRO A 196 -18.47 18.11 -12.22
C PRO A 196 -17.16 18.85 -12.52
N GLU A 197 -16.68 19.69 -11.59
CA GLU A 197 -15.39 20.37 -11.70
C GLU A 197 -14.23 19.37 -11.65
N GLU A 198 -14.26 18.41 -10.72
CA GLU A 198 -13.22 17.37 -10.58
C GLU A 198 -13.18 16.45 -11.81
N VAL A 199 -14.36 16.16 -12.40
CA VAL A 199 -14.44 15.42 -13.67
C VAL A 199 -13.85 16.23 -14.82
N ALA A 200 -14.11 17.53 -14.89
CA ALA A 200 -13.54 18.39 -15.91
C ALA A 200 -12.00 18.46 -15.81
N GLU A 201 -11.44 18.54 -14.60
CA GLU A 201 -9.99 18.45 -14.37
C GLU A 201 -9.44 17.11 -14.82
N LEU A 202 -10.11 16.00 -14.48
CA LEU A 202 -9.71 14.65 -14.92
C LEU A 202 -9.72 14.53 -16.45
N MET A 203 -10.77 15.03 -17.12
CA MET A 203 -10.86 15.02 -18.59
C MET A 203 -9.80 15.90 -19.23
N THR A 204 -9.49 17.05 -18.63
CA THR A 204 -8.44 17.96 -19.09
C THR A 204 -7.07 17.33 -18.93
N ALA A 205 -6.78 16.71 -17.78
CA ALA A 205 -5.54 15.99 -17.52
C ALA A 205 -5.37 14.79 -18.48
N TYR A 206 -6.45 14.05 -18.73
CA TYR A 206 -6.45 12.96 -19.70
C TYR A 206 -6.20 13.46 -21.12
N ALA A 207 -6.87 14.55 -21.54
CA ALA A 207 -6.64 15.14 -22.85
C ALA A 207 -5.19 15.63 -23.01
N ASN A 208 -4.61 16.25 -21.97
CA ASN A 208 -3.23 16.68 -21.96
C ASN A 208 -2.24 15.50 -21.98
N SER A 209 -2.57 14.38 -21.32
CA SER A 209 -1.72 13.19 -21.29
C SER A 209 -1.76 12.41 -22.62
N VAL A 210 -2.96 12.22 -23.18
CA VAL A 210 -3.18 11.43 -24.41
C VAL A 210 -2.88 12.22 -25.68
N PHE A 211 -3.24 13.51 -25.72
CA PHE A 211 -3.04 14.36 -26.89
C PHE A 211 -1.84 15.29 -26.75
N GLY A 212 -1.50 15.71 -25.52
CA GLY A 212 -0.42 16.67 -25.28
C GLY A 212 1.00 16.09 -25.31
N ALA A 213 1.18 14.80 -25.01
CA ALA A 213 2.49 14.14 -25.05
C ALA A 213 3.07 14.02 -26.49
N HIS A 214 2.26 14.27 -27.51
CA HIS A 214 2.69 14.31 -28.92
C HIS A 214 2.83 15.74 -29.48
N SER A 215 2.46 16.78 -28.71
CA SER A 215 2.50 18.17 -29.16
C SER A 215 3.91 18.77 -29.16
N SER A 216 4.83 18.22 -28.36
CA SER A 216 6.19 18.74 -28.20
C SER A 216 7.13 18.38 -29.37
N ASP A 217 6.74 17.41 -30.21
CA ASP A 217 7.55 16.89 -31.33
C ASP A 217 7.01 17.27 -32.72
N LEU A 218 6.02 18.16 -32.80
CA LEU A 218 5.67 18.78 -34.07
C LEU A 218 6.58 20.00 -34.28
N PRO A 219 7.52 19.97 -35.25
CA PRO A 219 8.37 21.13 -35.52
C PRO A 219 7.48 22.32 -35.84
N ALA A 220 7.78 23.48 -35.25
CA ALA A 220 7.17 24.77 -35.51
C ALA A 220 7.50 25.27 -36.94
N SER A 221 7.14 24.49 -37.94
CA SER A 221 7.53 24.67 -39.33
C SER A 221 6.32 24.54 -40.24
N ALA A 222 5.27 25.30 -39.97
CA ALA A 222 4.17 25.51 -40.92
C ALA A 222 3.35 26.79 -40.68
N ASN A 223 3.97 27.87 -40.19
CA ASN A 223 3.36 29.21 -40.25
C ASN A 223 4.09 30.05 -41.30
N ASN A 224 3.94 29.67 -42.57
CA ASN A 224 4.25 30.52 -43.73
C ASN A 224 3.18 30.28 -44.79
N PHE A 225 1.93 30.63 -44.50
CA PHE A 225 0.90 30.77 -45.53
C PHE A 225 0.54 32.25 -45.68
N GLY A 226 0.95 32.81 -46.82
CA GLY A 226 0.15 33.79 -47.54
C GLY A 226 0.34 35.25 -47.14
N LYS A 227 1.49 35.84 -47.46
CA LYS A 227 1.55 37.28 -47.73
C LYS A 227 2.49 37.59 -48.88
N ASP A 228 2.11 37.21 -50.09
CA ASP A 228 2.61 37.85 -51.32
C ASP A 228 1.49 37.91 -52.34
N GLY A 229 0.85 39.08 -52.36
CA GLY A 229 -0.21 39.46 -53.26
C GLY A 229 -0.18 40.97 -53.45
N VAL A 230 0.92 41.48 -54.00
CA VAL A 230 1.13 42.83 -54.55
C VAL A 230 2.38 42.68 -55.44
N LYS A 231 2.43 42.88 -56.76
CA LYS A 231 1.66 43.67 -57.72
C LYS A 231 1.93 43.11 -59.11
#